data_AF-G5LX61-F1
#
_entry.id   AF-G5LX61-F1
#
_cell.length_a   1.000
_cell.length_b   1.000
_cell.length_c   1.000
_cell.angle_alpha   90.00
_cell.angle_beta   90.00
_cell.angle_gamma   90.00
#
_symmetry.space_group_name_H-M   'P 1'
#
loop_
_entity.id
_entity.type
_entity.pdbx_description
1 polymer ?
#
loop_
_entity_poly.entity_id
_entity_poly.type
_entity_poly.pdbx_seq_one_letter_code
_entity_poly.pdbx_strand_id
1 'polypeptide(L)'
;MAMKRETLNLRIKPAERDLIDRAAKARGKNRTDFVLEAARAAAEEALIEQRIIMADPQAYQEFLARLDQTPSPNAALRKTMQTPAPWEQEK
;
A
#
# COMPACT_ATOMS: atom_id res chain seq x y z
N MET A 1 20.92 -18.68 -4.64
CA MET A 1 20.61 -18.16 -5.99
C MET A 1 21.12 -16.74 -6.06
N ALA A 2 22.09 -16.43 -6.91
CA ALA A 2 22.56 -15.05 -7.08
C ALA A 2 21.44 -14.22 -7.71
N MET A 3 21.04 -13.12 -7.05
CA MET A 3 19.97 -12.24 -7.54
C MET A 3 20.42 -11.60 -8.85
N LYS A 4 19.81 -12.00 -9.96
CA LYS A 4 20.14 -11.49 -11.29
C LYS A 4 19.81 -9.99 -11.30
N ARG A 5 20.82 -9.15 -11.50
CA ARG A 5 20.63 -7.71 -11.63
C ARG A 5 20.11 -7.41 -13.03
N GLU A 6 18.98 -6.74 -13.12
CA GLU A 6 18.41 -6.28 -14.39
C GLU A 6 18.76 -4.81 -14.62
N THR A 7 18.92 -4.42 -15.89
CA THR A 7 19.28 -3.04 -16.23
C THR A 7 18.01 -2.24 -16.54
N LEU A 8 17.88 -1.08 -15.91
CA LEU A 8 16.81 -0.13 -16.17
C LEU A 8 17.33 1.00 -17.07
N ASN A 9 16.87 1.03 -18.32
CA ASN A 9 17.25 2.06 -19.28
C ASN A 9 16.15 3.13 -19.36
N LEU A 10 16.46 4.36 -18.95
CA LEU A 10 15.55 5.51 -19.01
C LEU A 10 16.09 6.61 -19.92
N ARG A 11 15.19 7.25 -20.68
CA ARG A 11 15.47 8.49 -21.41
C ARG A 11 14.86 9.65 -20.63
N ILE A 12 15.67 10.67 -20.33
CA ILE A 12 15.26 11.87 -19.59
C ILE A 12 15.83 13.10 -20.28
N LYS A 13 15.18 14.26 -20.10
CA LYS A 13 15.72 15.52 -20.61
C LYS A 13 16.92 15.97 -19.76
N PRO A 14 17.84 16.79 -20.32
CA PRO A 14 18.98 17.31 -19.57
C PRO A 14 18.57 18.04 -18.28
N ALA A 15 17.51 18.85 -18.32
CA ALA A 15 17.03 19.59 -17.15
C ALA A 15 16.56 18.68 -16.00
N GLU A 16 15.87 17.57 -16.32
CA GLU A 16 15.45 16.57 -15.33
C GLU A 16 16.66 15.85 -14.74
N ARG A 17 17.65 15.53 -15.58
CA ARG A 17 18.91 14.94 -15.13
C ARG A 17 19.64 15.83 -14.14
N ASP A 18 19.79 17.12 -14.45
CA ASP A 18 20.50 18.08 -13.60
C ASP A 18 19.80 18.27 -12.25
N LEU A 19 18.47 18.29 -12.25
CA LEU A 19 17.67 18.33 -11.03
C LEU A 19 17.91 17.10 -10.14
N ILE A 20 17.86 15.90 -10.74
CA ILE A 20 18.11 14.64 -10.03
C ILE A 20 19.55 14.59 -9.48
N ASP A 21 20.54 14.98 -10.27
CA ASP A 21 21.94 14.98 -9.85
C ASP A 21 22.17 15.91 -8.64
N ARG A 22 21.53 17.09 -8.63
CA ARG A 22 21.56 18.02 -7.48
C ARG A 22 20.89 17.41 -6.24
N ALA A 23 19.73 16.78 -6.40
CA ALA A 23 19.02 16.15 -5.29
C ALA A 23 19.80 14.96 -4.70
N ALA A 24 20.39 14.12 -5.55
CA ALA A 24 21.25 13.01 -5.14
C ALA A 24 22.47 13.52 -4.36
N LYS A 25 23.14 14.57 -4.88
CA LYS A 25 24.28 15.21 -4.19
C LYS A 25 23.89 15.79 -2.83
N ALA A 26 22.73 16.45 -2.73
CA ALA A 26 22.23 16.99 -1.46
C ALA A 26 21.95 15.89 -0.42
N ARG A 27 21.65 14.67 -0.87
CA ARG A 27 21.47 13.48 -0.01
C ARG A 27 22.74 12.65 0.18
N GLY A 28 23.87 13.05 -0.40
CA GLY A 28 25.14 12.32 -0.34
C GLY A 28 25.13 10.98 -1.10
N LYS A 29 24.26 10.83 -2.10
CA LYS A 29 24.08 9.60 -2.89
C LYS A 29 24.48 9.80 -4.34
N ASN A 30 24.80 8.72 -5.03
CA ASN A 30 24.93 8.76 -6.49
C ASN A 30 23.53 8.79 -7.14
N ARG A 31 23.46 9.20 -8.41
CA ARG A 31 22.20 9.32 -9.15
C ARG A 31 21.42 8.00 -9.19
N THR A 32 22.10 6.88 -9.47
CA THR A 32 21.45 5.58 -9.64
C THR A 32 20.76 5.14 -8.35
N ASP A 33 21.46 5.24 -7.22
CA ASP A 33 20.92 4.88 -5.90
C ASP A 33 19.75 5.79 -5.52
N PHE A 34 19.88 7.10 -5.75
CA PHE A 34 18.81 8.05 -5.49
C PHE A 34 17.55 7.74 -6.31
N VAL A 35 17.70 7.46 -7.61
CA VAL A 35 16.57 7.12 -8.49
C VAL A 35 15.94 5.79 -8.10
N LEU A 36 16.75 4.77 -7.77
CA LEU A 36 16.24 3.46 -7.37
C LEU A 36 15.47 3.52 -6.05
N GLU A 37 15.98 4.24 -5.06
CA GLU A 37 15.28 4.42 -3.78
C GLU A 37 13.98 5.19 -3.96
N ALA A 38 13.99 6.29 -4.73
CA ALA A 38 12.79 7.07 -4.99
C ALA A 38 11.73 6.24 -5.74
N ALA A 39 12.14 5.49 -6.76
CA ALA A 39 11.24 4.61 -7.51
C ALA A 39 10.68 3.49 -6.62
N ARG A 40 11.49 2.92 -5.72
CA ARG A 40 11.04 1.92 -4.76
C ARG A 40 10.02 2.48 -3.79
N ALA A 41 10.31 3.63 -3.18
CA ALA A 41 9.39 4.28 -2.25
C ALA A 41 8.05 4.59 -2.92
N ALA A 42 8.07 5.14 -4.13
CA ALA A 42 6.86 5.43 -4.90
C ALA A 42 6.08 4.15 -5.27
N ALA A 43 6.77 3.05 -5.58
CA ALA A 43 6.12 1.77 -5.85
C ALA A 43 5.49 1.17 -4.58
N GLU A 44 6.18 1.23 -3.45
CA GLU A 44 5.65 0.77 -2.16
C GLU A 44 4.43 1.58 -1.74
N GLU A 45 4.48 2.91 -1.86
CA GLU A 45 3.35 3.81 -1.59
C GLU A 45 2.14 3.48 -2.46
N ALA A 46 2.34 3.33 -3.78
CA ALA A 46 1.28 2.97 -4.71
C ALA A 46 0.63 1.60 -4.38
N LEU A 47 1.43 0.63 -3.92
CA LEU A 47 0.92 -0.68 -3.50
C LEU A 47 0.20 -0.62 -2.15
N ILE A 48 0.65 0.22 -1.22
CA ILE A 48 0.02 0.41 0.09
C ILE A 48 -1.34 1.09 -0.06
N GLU A 49 -1.45 2.09 -0.94
CA GLU A 49 -2.73 2.73 -1.25
C GLU A 49 -3.76 1.75 -1.82
N GLN A 50 -3.28 0.70 -2.50
CA GLN A 50 -4.13 -0.32 -3.07
C GLN A 50 -4.43 -1.42 -2.04
N ARG A 51 -5.56 -1.33 -1.32
CA ARG A 51 -6.06 -2.46 -0.52
C ARG A 51 -6.57 -3.58 -1.43
N ILE A 52 -5.66 -4.46 -1.85
CA ILE A 52 -5.99 -5.64 -2.64
C ILE A 52 -6.45 -6.76 -1.69
N ILE A 53 -7.75 -7.07 -1.73
CA ILE A 53 -8.29 -8.28 -1.11
C ILE A 53 -8.37 -9.34 -2.22
N MET A 54 -7.48 -10.33 -2.16
CA MET A 54 -7.51 -11.46 -3.09
C MET A 54 -8.62 -12.42 -2.64
N ALA A 55 -9.59 -12.68 -3.52
CA ALA A 55 -10.62 -13.69 -3.34
C ALA A 55 -10.65 -14.58 -4.58
N ASP A 56 -10.82 -15.88 -4.39
CA ASP A 56 -11.17 -16.76 -5.50
C ASP A 56 -12.57 -16.42 -6.04
N PRO A 57 -12.93 -16.86 -7.26
CA PRO A 57 -14.21 -16.50 -7.87
C PRO A 57 -15.43 -16.89 -7.02
N GLN A 58 -15.35 -17.97 -6.25
CA GLN A 58 -16.45 -18.45 -5.43
C GLN A 58 -16.62 -17.58 -4.18
N ALA A 59 -15.52 -17.27 -3.48
CA ALA A 59 -15.51 -16.37 -2.34
C ALA A 59 -16.00 -14.96 -2.71
N TYR A 60 -15.65 -14.48 -3.91
CA TYR A 60 -16.12 -13.19 -4.42
C TYR A 60 -17.64 -13.19 -4.67
N GLN A 61 -18.19 -14.25 -5.27
CA GLN A 61 -19.64 -14.38 -5.47
C GLN A 61 -20.40 -14.46 -4.14
N GLU A 62 -19.89 -15.22 -3.17
CA GLU A 62 -20.52 -15.28 -1.84
C GLU A 62 -20.49 -13.90 -1.16
N PHE A 63 -19.36 -13.20 -1.24
CA PHE A 63 -19.24 -11.85 -0.70
C PHE A 63 -20.28 -10.89 -1.31
N LEU A 64 -20.43 -10.87 -2.64
CA LEU A 64 -21.45 -10.06 -3.31
C LEU A 64 -22.86 -10.44 -2.87
N ALA A 65 -23.17 -11.73 -2.81
CA ALA A 65 -24.48 -12.21 -2.37
C ALA A 65 -24.80 -11.78 -0.93
N ARG A 66 -23.81 -11.69 -0.03
CA ARG A 66 -23.99 -11.18 1.34
C ARG A 66 -24.10 -9.65 1.38
N LEU A 67 -23.41 -8.94 0.49
CA LEU A 67 -23.45 -7.49 0.42
C LEU A 67 -24.82 -6.98 -0.05
N ASP A 68 -25.45 -7.68 -0.98
CA ASP A 68 -26.78 -7.36 -1.51
C ASP A 68 -27.93 -7.77 -0.56
N GLN A 69 -27.64 -8.55 0.49
CA GLN A 69 -28.65 -8.96 1.47
C GLN A 69 -28.94 -7.83 2.47
N THR A 70 -30.22 -7.66 2.80
CA THR A 70 -30.62 -6.77 3.90
C THR A 70 -29.93 -7.20 5.20
N PRO A 71 -29.31 -6.28 5.95
CA PRO A 71 -28.62 -6.62 7.19
C PRO A 71 -29.58 -7.26 8.18
N SER A 72 -29.31 -8.52 8.53
CA SER A 72 -30.10 -9.24 9.53
C SER A 72 -29.67 -8.84 10.95
N PRO A 73 -30.61 -8.71 11.90
CA PRO A 73 -30.26 -8.28 13.25
C PRO A 73 -29.39 -9.31 13.99
N ASN A 74 -28.10 -9.03 14.16
CA ASN A 74 -27.19 -9.89 14.92
C ASN A 74 -27.20 -9.51 16.42
N ALA A 75 -27.76 -10.39 17.25
CA ALA A 75 -27.86 -10.18 18.71
C ALA A 75 -26.48 -10.10 19.39
N ALA A 76 -25.51 -10.91 18.94
CA ALA A 76 -24.14 -10.85 19.45
C ALA A 76 -23.47 -9.54 19.06
N LEU A 77 -23.64 -9.07 17.82
CA LEU A 77 -23.12 -7.77 17.38
C LEU A 77 -23.72 -6.61 18.19
N ARG A 78 -25.05 -6.63 18.42
CA ARG A 78 -25.72 -5.61 19.25
C ARG A 78 -25.17 -5.60 20.68
N LYS A 79 -24.95 -6.78 21.28
CA LYS A 79 -24.30 -6.89 22.58
C LYS A 79 -22.88 -6.32 22.56
N THR A 80 -22.08 -6.63 21.53
CA THR A 80 -20.71 -6.09 21.38
C THR A 80 -20.71 -4.58 21.25
N MET A 81 -21.59 -4.00 20.42
CA MET A 81 -21.69 -2.54 20.25
C MET A 81 -22.18 -1.80 21.51
N GLN A 82 -22.87 -2.48 22.42
CA GLN A 82 -23.34 -1.95 23.70
C GLN A 82 -22.39 -2.25 24.87
N THR A 83 -21.39 -3.10 24.65
CA THR A 83 -20.38 -3.40 25.67
C THR A 83 -19.42 -2.22 25.76
N PRO A 84 -19.30 -1.55 26.93
CA PRO A 84 -18.32 -0.48 27.09
C PRO A 84 -16.92 -1.02 26.86
N ALA A 85 -16.07 -0.21 26.23
CA ALA A 85 -14.74 -0.67 25.88
C ALA A 85 -13.91 -0.90 27.17
N PRO A 86 -13.00 -1.89 27.20
CA PRO A 86 -12.25 -2.23 28.40
C PRO A 86 -11.46 -1.05 29.01
N TRP A 87 -11.08 -0.08 28.19
CA TRP A 87 -10.35 1.13 28.59
C TRP A 87 -11.25 2.31 28.99
N GLU A 88 -12.57 2.19 28.88
CA GLU A 88 -13.53 3.20 29.38
C GLU A 88 -13.86 3.00 30.87
N GLN A 89 -13.39 1.90 31.47
CA GLN A 89 -13.62 1.56 32.88
C GLN A 89 -12.57 2.17 33.85
N GLU A 90 -11.53 2.84 33.35
CA GLU A 90 -10.60 3.59 34.22
C GLU A 90 -11.01 5.06 34.32
N LYS A 91 -11.81 5.35 35.35
CA LYS A 91 -11.85 6.65 36.04
C LYS A 91 -11.97 6.44 37.54
#